data_AF-A0A538SYQ7-F1
#
_entry.id   AF-A0A538SYQ7-F1
#
_cell.length_a   1.000
_cell.length_b   1.000
_cell.length_c   1.000
_cell.angle_alpha   90.00
_cell.angle_beta   90.00
_cell.angle_gamma   90.00
#
_symmetry.space_group_name_H-M   'P 1'
#
loop_
_entity.id
_entity.type
_entity.pdbx_description
1 polymer ?
#
loop_
_entity_poly.entity_id
_entity_poly.type
_entity_poly.pdbx_seq_one_letter_code
_entity_poly.pdbx_strand_id
1 'polypeptide(L)'
;MHTSTATTRTMSAARSRVDPALRLFAPGEVVTSPETRLGYAIDRLLGKGGFGQVYLARRLGRSSSVAEVICVKASTRIDGWLREAYFGQLLHGHPRAIRVYDAFPLIRPDGQVVYCLTLEYARHGDLETFLRRAGTGWPEKTVRREIAGILEVLGRLHRGQVLHRDLTPLNVFVCEGPSLKLGDFGIARHQSDGRGITARTMNVMTAPSDIIAGAVPKWQARDDVYQVGQLIGMLLVGDTRERIRTHAVRRLPCSDHLKEIVHRCIGERRKRYQSADELIHALRNPPAPLRVGALRSLRGVHLAFTGILSRPRAEAARAARRAGAIVHGGPSMRTTVVVRGRPNAQQAAGKDAGLKLMEIKRLAEKGHEIKLLDERRFWRLVAGTRVRHTES
;
A
#
# COMPACT_ATOMS: atom_id res chain seq x y z
N MET A 1 -12.06 -5.68 28.82
CA MET A 1 -11.57 -4.45 28.16
C MET A 1 -10.03 -4.45 28.13
N HIS A 2 -9.41 -5.19 27.21
CA HIS A 2 -7.95 -5.15 27.03
C HIS A 2 -7.62 -5.06 25.53
N THR A 3 -7.43 -3.84 25.04
CA THR A 3 -6.89 -3.56 23.70
C THR A 3 -5.37 -3.64 23.77
N SER A 4 -4.79 -4.78 23.41
CA SER A 4 -3.35 -4.93 23.23
C SER A 4 -2.94 -4.24 21.93
N THR A 5 -2.40 -3.02 22.04
CA THR A 5 -1.81 -2.26 20.93
C THR A 5 -0.46 -2.89 20.56
N ALA A 6 -0.53 -3.86 19.65
CA ALA A 6 0.60 -4.60 19.13
C ALA A 6 1.22 -3.85 17.94
N THR A 7 2.25 -3.04 18.19
CA THR A 7 3.09 -2.47 17.12
C THR A 7 4.51 -2.36 17.64
N THR A 8 5.50 -2.82 16.86
CA THR A 8 6.90 -2.54 17.10
C THR A 8 7.13 -1.07 16.78
N ARG A 9 6.99 -0.20 17.77
CA ARG A 9 7.52 1.16 17.64
C ARG A 9 9.04 1.07 17.73
N THR A 10 9.72 1.10 16.59
CA THR A 10 11.11 1.55 16.53
C THR A 10 11.09 3.04 16.84
N MET A 11 11.11 3.40 18.13
CA MET A 11 11.23 4.80 18.49
C MET A 11 12.60 5.31 18.08
N SER A 12 12.60 6.53 17.52
CA SER A 12 13.73 7.42 17.25
C SER A 12 15.05 7.05 17.94
N ALA A 13 16.17 7.24 17.24
CA ALA A 13 17.53 7.29 17.79
C ALA A 13 17.77 8.44 18.81
N ALA A 14 16.73 8.91 19.51
CA ALA A 14 16.87 9.55 20.79
C ALA A 14 17.12 8.43 21.81
N ARG A 15 18.38 8.29 22.26
CA ARG A 15 18.85 7.37 23.32
C ARG A 15 17.69 6.92 24.21
N SER A 16 17.19 5.70 24.02
CA SER A 16 16.08 5.23 24.86
C SER A 16 16.59 5.16 26.30
N ARG A 17 16.00 5.96 27.19
CA ARG A 17 16.12 5.75 28.64
C ARG A 17 15.26 4.56 29.05
N VAL A 18 15.49 3.40 28.41
CA VAL A 18 15.04 2.14 29.01
C VAL A 18 15.98 1.92 30.18
N ASP A 19 15.39 1.86 31.37
CA ASP A 19 16.06 1.47 32.60
C ASP A 19 16.97 0.28 32.28
N PRO A 20 18.30 0.38 32.52
CA PRO A 20 19.22 -0.73 32.34
C PRO A 20 18.71 -2.05 32.95
N ALA A 21 17.98 -1.99 34.06
CA ALA A 21 17.40 -3.16 34.73
C ALA A 21 16.32 -3.88 33.91
N LEU A 22 15.68 -3.20 32.95
CA LEU A 22 14.63 -3.76 32.11
C LEU A 22 15.14 -4.27 30.76
N ARG A 23 16.46 -4.30 30.54
CA ARG A 23 17.06 -4.80 29.30
C ARG A 23 17.22 -6.32 29.37
N LEU A 24 16.86 -7.00 28.28
CA LEU A 24 17.10 -8.45 28.16
C LEU A 24 18.59 -8.78 28.01
N PHE A 25 19.35 -7.90 27.37
CA PHE A 25 20.80 -8.03 27.19
C PHE A 25 21.54 -6.74 27.58
N ALA A 26 22.73 -6.91 28.15
CA ALA A 26 23.63 -5.82 28.48
C ALA A 26 24.59 -5.49 27.30
N PRO A 27 25.03 -4.23 27.14
CA PRO A 27 26.18 -3.91 26.29
C PRO A 27 27.41 -4.76 26.65
N GLY A 28 28.10 -5.29 25.64
CA GLY A 28 29.25 -6.19 25.79
C GLY A 28 28.90 -7.66 26.01
N GLU A 29 27.63 -7.98 26.31
CA GLU A 29 27.18 -9.37 26.46
C GLU A 29 27.30 -10.12 25.13
N VAL A 30 27.75 -11.38 25.16
CA VAL A 30 27.83 -12.23 23.98
C VAL A 30 26.67 -13.21 23.97
N VAL A 31 25.83 -13.08 22.94
CA VAL A 31 24.76 -14.01 22.65
C VAL A 31 25.25 -15.01 21.61
N THR A 32 25.18 -16.31 21.90
CA THR A 32 25.62 -17.37 20.98
C THR A 32 24.42 -18.17 20.49
N SER A 33 24.29 -18.31 19.18
CA SER A 33 23.31 -19.23 18.58
C SER A 33 23.70 -20.68 18.89
N PRO A 34 22.83 -21.49 19.53
CA PRO A 34 23.14 -22.88 19.81
C PRO A 34 23.25 -23.73 18.53
N GLU A 35 22.51 -23.39 17.47
CA GLU A 35 22.49 -24.13 16.22
C GLU A 35 23.69 -23.80 15.32
N THR A 36 23.98 -22.51 15.13
CA THR A 36 25.05 -22.08 14.21
C THR A 36 26.40 -21.86 14.90
N ARG A 37 26.42 -21.84 16.24
CA ARG A 37 27.58 -21.51 17.08
C ARG A 37 28.17 -20.12 16.82
N LEU A 38 27.46 -19.26 16.09
CA LEU A 38 27.86 -17.88 15.87
C LEU A 38 27.61 -17.06 17.14
N GLY A 39 28.64 -16.34 17.58
CA GLY A 39 28.53 -15.37 18.67
C GLY A 39 28.19 -13.97 18.17
N TYR A 40 27.42 -13.23 18.95
CA TYR A 40 27.01 -11.86 18.67
C TYR A 40 27.27 -10.99 19.91
N ALA A 41 28.26 -10.11 19.82
CA ALA A 41 28.53 -9.13 20.87
C ALA A 41 27.50 -8.00 20.79
N ILE A 42 26.68 -7.86 21.82
CA ILE A 42 25.67 -6.81 21.94
C ILE A 42 26.37 -5.46 22.13
N ASP A 43 26.05 -4.49 21.29
CA ASP A 43 26.57 -3.13 21.39
C ASP A 43 25.61 -2.27 22.22
N ARG A 44 24.42 -2.00 21.66
CA ARG A 44 23.44 -1.11 22.30
C ARG A 44 22.01 -1.45 21.93
N LEU A 45 21.08 -1.07 22.80
CA LEU A 45 19.65 -1.12 22.53
C LEU A 45 19.28 -0.09 21.45
N LEU A 46 18.62 -0.54 20.38
CA LEU A 46 18.08 0.30 19.31
C LEU A 46 16.62 0.69 19.59
N GLY A 47 15.83 -0.21 20.17
CA GLY A 47 14.43 0.07 20.46
C GLY A 47 13.74 -1.04 21.27
N LYS A 48 12.59 -0.70 21.86
CA LYS A 48 11.73 -1.61 22.63
C LYS A 48 10.27 -1.41 22.21
N GLY A 49 9.56 -2.50 21.92
CA GLY A 49 8.15 -2.50 21.54
C GLY A 49 7.40 -3.71 22.09
N GLY A 50 6.13 -3.86 21.70
CA GLY A 50 5.27 -4.95 22.18
C GLY A 50 5.75 -6.36 21.82
N PHE A 51 6.64 -6.47 20.83
CA PHE A 51 7.20 -7.74 20.33
C PHE A 51 8.60 -8.05 20.86
N GLY A 52 9.21 -7.17 21.65
CA GLY A 52 10.54 -7.39 22.23
C GLY A 52 11.45 -6.17 22.18
N GLN A 53 12.73 -6.44 22.41
CA GLN A 53 13.83 -5.47 22.39
C GLN A 53 14.74 -5.76 21.20
N VAL A 54 15.18 -4.72 20.51
CA VAL A 54 16.08 -4.86 19.35
C VAL A 54 17.42 -4.21 19.70
N TYR A 55 18.49 -4.95 19.53
CA TYR A 55 19.85 -4.54 19.84
C TYR A 55 20.69 -4.49 18.57
N LEU A 56 21.58 -3.51 18.48
CA LEU A 56 22.69 -3.53 17.54
C LEU A 56 23.73 -4.51 18.08
N ALA A 57 24.28 -5.36 17.22
CA ALA A 57 25.30 -6.33 17.61
C ALA A 57 26.32 -6.51 16.51
N ARG A 58 27.51 -6.98 16.91
CA ARG A 58 28.58 -7.39 16.00
C ARG A 58 28.73 -8.90 16.05
N ARG A 59 28.66 -9.56 14.89
CA ARG A 59 28.96 -10.98 14.75
C ARG A 59 30.44 -11.22 15.04
N LEU A 60 30.74 -12.20 15.88
CA LEU A 60 32.07 -12.67 16.19
C LEU A 60 32.54 -13.70 15.16
N GLY A 61 33.84 -13.71 14.85
CA GLY A 61 34.44 -14.62 13.87
C GLY A 61 34.13 -14.29 12.41
N ARG A 62 34.37 -15.23 11.49
CA ARG A 62 34.10 -15.08 10.05
C ARG A 62 32.86 -15.87 9.64
N SER A 63 32.10 -15.33 8.67
CA SER A 63 30.92 -15.96 8.08
C SER A 63 30.73 -15.39 6.68
N SER A 64 30.39 -16.25 5.73
CA SER A 64 30.02 -15.86 4.36
C SER A 64 28.53 -15.50 4.23
N SER A 65 27.70 -15.89 5.20
CA SER A 65 26.24 -15.78 5.11
C SER A 65 25.63 -14.70 6.02
N VAL A 66 26.34 -14.32 7.09
CA VAL A 66 25.88 -13.34 8.08
C VAL A 66 26.78 -12.10 8.06
N ALA A 67 26.19 -10.92 7.91
CA ALA A 67 26.91 -9.65 7.95
C ALA A 67 27.66 -9.46 9.29
N GLU A 68 28.69 -8.64 9.29
CA GLU A 68 29.45 -8.32 10.51
C GLU A 68 28.60 -7.51 11.51
N VAL A 69 27.83 -6.54 11.02
CA VAL A 69 26.93 -5.71 11.83
C VAL A 69 25.49 -6.15 11.58
N ILE A 70 24.79 -6.53 12.64
CA ILE A 70 23.44 -7.10 12.60
C ILE A 70 22.57 -6.56 13.73
N CYS A 71 21.28 -6.89 13.69
CA CYS A 71 20.36 -6.68 14.80
C CYS A 71 20.06 -8.00 15.52
N VAL A 72 20.04 -8.01 16.85
CA VAL A 72 19.45 -9.10 17.65
C VAL A 72 18.11 -8.62 18.19
N LYS A 73 17.01 -9.21 17.74
CA LYS A 73 15.68 -9.00 18.32
C LYS A 73 15.40 -10.08 19.35
N ALA A 74 15.09 -9.67 20.58
CA ALA A 74 14.92 -10.54 21.74
C ALA A 74 13.52 -10.35 22.34
N SER A 75 12.83 -11.45 22.63
CA SER A 75 11.49 -11.42 23.20
C SER A 75 11.31 -12.53 24.22
N THR A 76 10.53 -12.28 25.27
CA THR A 76 10.08 -13.33 26.21
C THR A 76 8.81 -14.01 25.71
N ARG A 77 8.27 -13.61 24.55
CA ARG A 77 7.01 -14.12 23.98
C ARG A 77 7.27 -14.92 22.70
N ILE A 78 6.85 -16.17 22.70
CA ILE A 78 7.06 -17.10 21.58
C ILE A 78 6.20 -16.78 20.34
N ASP A 79 4.96 -16.33 20.49
CA ASP A 79 3.99 -16.24 19.38
C ASP A 79 4.40 -15.31 18.24
N GLY A 80 5.00 -14.16 18.59
CA GLY A 80 5.47 -13.18 17.60
C GLY A 80 6.76 -13.66 16.94
N TRP A 81 7.66 -14.20 17.76
CA TRP A 81 8.94 -14.77 17.32
C TRP A 81 8.74 -15.92 16.32
N LEU A 82 7.86 -16.88 16.60
CA LEU A 82 7.57 -18.00 15.70
C LEU A 82 7.10 -17.54 14.32
N ARG A 83 6.24 -16.51 14.28
CA ARG A 83 5.75 -15.93 13.02
C ARG A 83 6.87 -15.25 12.26
N GLU A 84 7.69 -14.46 12.92
CA GLU A 84 8.84 -13.80 12.28
C GLU A 84 9.88 -14.79 11.78
N ALA A 85 10.17 -15.86 12.54
CA ALA A 85 11.05 -16.94 12.11
C ALA A 85 10.50 -17.64 10.85
N TYR A 86 9.22 -18.03 10.87
CA TYR A 86 8.54 -18.68 9.75
C TYR A 86 8.54 -17.80 8.49
N PHE A 87 8.14 -16.53 8.59
CA PHE A 87 8.11 -15.63 7.45
C PHE A 87 9.50 -15.20 6.98
N GLY A 88 10.47 -15.15 7.90
CA GLY A 88 11.88 -14.98 7.59
C GLY A 88 12.41 -16.09 6.68
N GLN A 89 12.06 -17.35 6.98
CA GLN A 89 12.38 -18.48 6.10
C GLN A 89 11.62 -18.40 4.77
N LEU A 90 10.32 -18.12 4.79
CA LEU A 90 9.51 -18.01 3.57
C LEU A 90 10.04 -16.94 2.61
N LEU A 91 10.59 -15.85 3.14
CA LEU A 91 11.13 -14.72 2.37
C LEU A 91 12.66 -14.76 2.23
N HIS A 92 13.30 -15.86 2.62
CA HIS A 92 14.75 -16.01 2.56
C HIS A 92 15.27 -15.70 1.15
N GLY A 93 16.38 -14.96 1.10
CA GLY A 93 17.02 -14.52 -0.15
C GLY A 93 16.32 -13.37 -0.89
N HIS A 94 15.12 -12.93 -0.48
CA HIS A 94 14.43 -11.86 -1.20
C HIS A 94 15.12 -10.49 -1.00
N PRO A 95 15.50 -9.77 -2.07
CA PRO A 95 16.32 -8.54 -1.95
C PRO A 95 15.60 -7.38 -1.24
N ARG A 96 14.27 -7.41 -1.24
CA ARG A 96 13.41 -6.37 -0.66
C ARG A 96 12.78 -6.74 0.69
N ALA A 97 13.17 -7.86 1.30
CA ALA A 97 12.78 -8.22 2.66
C ALA A 97 13.99 -8.08 3.59
N ILE A 98 13.77 -7.64 4.83
CA ILE A 98 14.79 -7.70 5.89
C ILE A 98 15.16 -9.15 6.10
N ARG A 99 16.44 -9.47 5.93
CA ARG A 99 16.92 -10.84 6.06
C ARG A 99 16.87 -11.29 7.52
N VAL A 100 16.33 -12.47 7.75
CA VAL A 100 16.50 -13.24 8.99
C VAL A 100 17.66 -14.19 8.77
N TYR A 101 18.71 -14.04 9.56
CA TYR A 101 19.90 -14.89 9.51
C TYR A 101 19.73 -16.15 10.36
N ASP A 102 19.13 -16.00 11.55
CA ASP A 102 18.95 -17.09 12.50
C ASP A 102 17.78 -16.82 13.46
N ALA A 103 17.24 -17.87 14.05
CA ALA A 103 16.14 -17.85 15.01
C ALA A 103 16.33 -18.94 16.07
N PHE A 104 16.56 -18.55 17.33
CA PHE A 104 16.87 -19.51 18.39
C PHE A 104 16.40 -19.06 19.78
N PRO A 105 16.00 -19.98 20.67
CA PRO A 105 15.77 -19.67 22.08
C PRO A 105 17.08 -19.67 22.88
N LEU A 106 17.11 -18.90 23.95
CA LEU A 106 18.17 -18.91 24.96
C LEU A 106 17.55 -19.07 26.34
N ILE A 107 18.20 -19.85 27.20
CA ILE A 107 17.85 -19.94 28.61
C ILE A 107 18.83 -19.04 29.37
N ARG A 108 18.29 -18.02 30.05
CA ARG A 108 19.05 -17.12 30.91
C ARG A 108 19.45 -17.84 32.21
N PRO A 109 20.48 -17.36 32.94
CA PRO A 109 20.89 -17.95 34.22
C PRO A 109 19.77 -18.00 35.28
N ASP A 110 18.81 -17.09 35.21
CA ASP A 110 17.61 -17.04 36.07
C ASP A 110 16.49 -17.99 35.61
N GLY A 111 16.74 -18.82 34.58
CA GLY A 111 15.77 -19.75 33.99
C GLY A 111 14.81 -19.12 32.98
N GLN A 112 14.85 -17.80 32.74
CA GLN A 112 13.98 -17.16 31.76
C GLN A 112 14.36 -17.56 30.33
N VAL A 113 13.37 -17.96 29.53
CA VAL A 113 13.55 -18.19 28.09
C VAL A 113 13.42 -16.88 27.32
N VAL A 114 14.44 -16.57 26.53
CA VAL A 114 14.48 -15.42 25.61
C VAL A 114 14.59 -15.94 24.18
N TYR A 115 13.63 -15.61 23.35
CA TYR A 115 13.60 -15.95 21.94
C TYR A 115 14.29 -14.88 21.11
N CYS A 116 15.32 -15.28 20.36
CA CYS A 116 16.20 -14.41 19.61
C CYS A 116 16.00 -14.58 18.10
N LEU A 117 16.05 -13.46 17.37
CA LEU A 117 16.20 -13.40 15.92
C LEU A 117 17.42 -12.56 15.59
N THR A 118 18.27 -13.07 14.69
CA THR A 118 19.36 -12.27 14.13
C THR A 118 18.94 -11.76 12.76
N LEU A 119 19.02 -10.45 12.58
CA LEU A 119 18.39 -9.73 11.46
C LEU A 119 19.39 -8.82 10.75
N GLU A 120 19.13 -8.54 9.48
CA GLU A 120 19.81 -7.49 8.74
C GLU A 120 19.69 -6.14 9.46
N TYR A 121 20.81 -5.44 9.59
CA TYR A 121 20.82 -4.09 10.13
C TYR A 121 20.54 -3.06 9.03
N ALA A 122 19.39 -2.38 9.13
CA ALA A 122 19.06 -1.24 8.30
C ALA A 122 19.71 0.04 8.84
N ARG A 123 20.87 0.41 8.28
CA ARG A 123 21.70 1.53 8.77
C ARG A 123 20.98 2.88 8.88
N HIS A 124 19.98 3.14 8.05
CA HIS A 124 19.22 4.40 8.08
C HIS A 124 17.92 4.32 8.89
N GLY A 125 17.64 3.17 9.51
CA GLY A 125 16.47 2.95 10.36
C GLY A 125 15.18 2.73 9.57
N ASP A 126 14.06 2.92 10.26
CA ASP A 126 12.72 2.86 9.68
C ASP A 126 12.41 4.08 8.79
N LEU A 127 11.45 3.93 7.89
CA LEU A 127 11.07 4.92 6.91
C LEU A 127 10.50 6.19 7.55
N GLU A 128 9.79 6.09 8.67
CA GLU A 128 9.29 7.27 9.38
C GLU A 128 10.45 8.13 9.91
N THR A 129 11.41 7.52 10.60
CA THR A 129 12.60 8.22 11.09
C THR A 129 13.42 8.79 9.95
N PHE A 130 13.53 8.06 8.83
CA PHE A 130 14.24 8.53 7.65
C PHE A 130 13.58 9.76 7.02
N LEU A 131 12.27 9.71 6.75
CA LEU A 131 11.53 10.84 6.14
C LEU A 131 11.50 12.06 7.06
N ARG A 132 11.29 11.86 8.37
CA ARG A 132 11.32 12.94 9.36
C ARG A 132 12.67 13.69 9.37
N ARG A 133 13.78 12.98 9.17
CA ARG A 133 15.13 13.58 9.08
C ARG A 133 15.36 14.28 7.75
N ALA A 134 14.90 13.70 6.65
CA ALA A 134 15.07 14.26 5.32
C ALA A 134 14.21 15.52 5.10
N GLY A 135 13.03 15.58 5.73
CA GLY A 135 12.11 16.72 5.67
C GLY A 135 11.52 17.00 4.28
N THR A 136 11.75 16.09 3.32
CA THR A 136 11.39 16.27 1.91
C THR A 136 10.88 14.97 1.30
N GLY A 137 9.91 15.12 0.39
CA GLY A 137 9.33 14.01 -0.35
C GLY A 137 10.28 13.45 -1.40
N TRP A 138 10.02 12.22 -1.83
CA TRP A 138 10.81 11.54 -2.84
C TRP A 138 10.28 11.82 -4.25
N PRO A 139 11.17 11.89 -5.26
CA PRO A 139 10.75 11.95 -6.66
C PRO A 139 9.87 10.75 -7.04
N GLU A 140 8.84 10.98 -7.86
CA GLU A 140 7.90 9.92 -8.30
C GLU A 140 8.62 8.67 -8.84
N LYS A 141 9.69 8.86 -9.64
CA LYS A 141 10.49 7.75 -10.18
C LYS A 141 11.07 6.86 -9.09
N THR A 142 11.58 7.46 -8.02
CA THR A 142 12.11 6.75 -6.85
C THR A 142 10.99 6.04 -6.09
N VAL A 143 9.87 6.73 -5.83
CA VAL A 143 8.69 6.14 -5.16
C VAL A 143 8.18 4.92 -5.90
N ARG A 144 8.01 5.00 -7.23
CA ARG A 144 7.57 3.87 -8.06
C ARG A 144 8.51 2.67 -7.95
N ARG A 145 9.83 2.90 -8.05
CA ARG A 145 10.84 1.85 -7.97
C ARG A 145 10.82 1.15 -6.62
N GLU A 146 10.84 1.92 -5.54
CA GLU A 146 10.94 1.35 -4.18
C GLU A 146 9.64 0.67 -3.75
N ILE A 147 8.48 1.25 -4.09
CA ILE A 147 7.18 0.61 -3.81
C ILE A 147 6.98 -0.65 -4.64
N ALA A 148 7.44 -0.69 -5.90
CA ALA A 148 7.42 -1.93 -6.67
C ALA A 148 8.22 -3.04 -5.97
N GLY A 149 9.39 -2.72 -5.39
CA GLY A 149 10.18 -3.67 -4.61
C GLY A 149 9.47 -4.17 -3.35
N ILE A 150 8.79 -3.29 -2.61
CA ILE A 150 7.96 -3.68 -1.45
C ILE A 150 6.80 -4.58 -1.88
N LEU A 151 6.16 -4.26 -3.00
CA LEU A 151 5.06 -5.04 -3.55
C LEU A 151 5.51 -6.43 -4.05
N GLU A 152 6.76 -6.61 -4.47
CA GLU A 152 7.29 -7.93 -4.85
C GLU A 152 7.29 -8.89 -3.65
N VAL A 153 7.70 -8.40 -2.47
CA VAL A 153 7.60 -9.16 -1.20
C VAL A 153 6.14 -9.46 -0.90
N LEU A 154 5.28 -8.44 -0.95
CA LEU A 154 3.86 -8.59 -0.63
C LEU A 154 3.15 -9.52 -1.61
N GLY A 155 3.53 -9.53 -2.89
CA GLY A 155 3.02 -10.45 -3.91
C GLY A 155 3.40 -11.89 -3.60
N ARG A 156 4.64 -12.14 -3.15
CA ARG A 156 5.06 -13.47 -2.68
C ARG A 156 4.20 -13.95 -1.50
N LEU A 157 3.89 -13.07 -0.54
CA LEU A 157 3.01 -13.37 0.58
C LEU A 157 1.57 -13.65 0.12
N HIS A 158 0.99 -12.78 -0.69
CA HIS A 158 -0.39 -12.90 -1.16
C HIS A 158 -0.63 -14.18 -1.96
N ARG A 159 0.33 -14.61 -2.80
CA ARG A 159 0.26 -15.89 -3.54
C ARG A 159 0.23 -17.08 -2.58
N GLY A 160 0.97 -17.02 -1.47
CA GLY A 160 0.93 -17.99 -0.40
C GLY A 160 -0.24 -17.84 0.57
N GLN A 161 -1.27 -17.04 0.23
CA GLN A 161 -2.42 -16.75 1.10
C GLN A 161 -2.05 -16.08 2.44
N VAL A 162 -0.91 -15.39 2.49
CA VAL A 162 -0.46 -14.65 3.67
C VAL A 162 -0.82 -13.17 3.53
N LEU A 163 -1.37 -12.58 4.59
CA LEU A 163 -1.63 -11.15 4.70
C LEU A 163 -0.68 -10.52 5.71
N HIS A 164 -0.09 -9.37 5.39
CA HIS A 164 0.85 -8.67 6.27
C HIS A 164 0.15 -7.92 7.40
N ARG A 165 -0.91 -7.16 7.08
CA ARG A 165 -1.82 -6.47 8.02
C ARG A 165 -1.24 -5.29 8.81
N ASP A 166 0.03 -4.95 8.61
CA ASP A 166 0.71 -3.87 9.33
C ASP A 166 1.78 -3.18 8.48
N LEU A 167 1.47 -2.92 7.23
CA LEU A 167 2.35 -2.13 6.37
C LEU A 167 2.30 -0.67 6.83
N THR A 168 3.34 -0.25 7.53
CA THR A 168 3.50 1.10 8.08
C THR A 168 4.91 1.60 7.85
N PRO A 169 5.15 2.92 7.92
CA PRO A 169 6.52 3.45 7.85
C PRO A 169 7.48 2.91 8.91
N LEU A 170 6.98 2.38 10.03
CA LEU A 170 7.79 1.77 11.10
C LEU A 170 8.30 0.37 10.73
N ASN A 171 7.61 -0.31 9.82
CA ASN A 171 7.91 -1.68 9.38
C ASN A 171 8.57 -1.72 7.99
N VAL A 172 8.81 -0.56 7.39
CA VAL A 172 9.60 -0.41 6.15
C VAL A 172 10.91 0.25 6.52
N PHE A 173 12.02 -0.35 6.11
CA PHE A 173 13.36 0.05 6.51
C PHE A 173 14.15 0.60 5.33
N VAL A 174 15.03 1.56 5.62
CA VAL A 174 15.91 2.17 4.63
C VAL A 174 17.32 1.59 4.78
N CYS A 175 17.70 0.76 3.82
CA CYS A 175 19.02 0.12 3.73
C CYS A 175 19.96 0.97 2.85
N GLU A 176 21.06 0.40 2.38
CA GLU A 176 22.01 1.12 1.52
C GLU A 176 21.37 1.58 0.19
N GLY A 177 21.80 2.73 -0.33
CA GLY A 177 21.36 3.20 -1.67
C GLY A 177 19.88 3.62 -1.76
N PRO A 178 19.38 4.42 -0.79
CA PRO A 178 17.97 4.54 -0.40
C PRO A 178 17.02 3.39 -0.82
N SER A 179 17.46 2.15 -0.59
CA SER A 179 16.66 0.97 -0.92
C SER A 179 15.70 0.64 0.22
N LEU A 180 14.41 0.57 -0.09
CA LEU A 180 13.40 0.12 0.86
C LEU A 180 13.39 -1.40 0.98
N LYS A 181 13.29 -1.88 2.22
CA LYS A 181 13.03 -3.28 2.54
C LYS A 181 11.88 -3.41 3.53
N LEU A 182 11.06 -4.43 3.34
CA LEU A 182 9.96 -4.76 4.23
C LEU A 182 10.44 -5.64 5.38
N GLY A 183 10.07 -5.31 6.61
CA GLY A 183 10.33 -6.12 7.80
C GLY A 183 9.10 -6.24 8.68
N ASP A 184 9.32 -6.84 9.86
CA ASP A 184 8.32 -7.09 10.91
C ASP A 184 7.06 -7.84 10.44
N PHE A 185 7.19 -9.17 10.40
CA PHE A 185 6.09 -10.10 10.11
C PHE A 185 5.41 -10.62 11.37
N GLY A 186 5.63 -9.98 12.53
CA GLY A 186 5.14 -10.43 13.84
C GLY A 186 3.62 -10.50 13.96
N ILE A 187 2.88 -9.92 13.01
CA ILE A 187 1.41 -10.06 12.91
C ILE A 187 0.87 -10.63 11.59
N ALA A 188 1.76 -11.03 10.68
CA ALA A 188 1.36 -11.68 9.44
C ALA A 188 0.65 -13.00 9.73
N ARG A 189 -0.34 -13.35 8.90
CA ARG A 189 -1.14 -14.56 9.07
C ARG A 189 -1.63 -15.11 7.73
N HIS A 190 -1.77 -16.43 7.70
CA HIS A 190 -2.47 -17.15 6.65
C HIS A 190 -3.98 -16.90 6.72
N GLN A 191 -4.60 -16.64 5.56
CA GLN A 191 -6.05 -16.58 5.43
C GLN A 191 -6.59 -17.93 4.97
N SER A 192 -7.76 -18.34 5.47
CA SER A 192 -8.44 -19.55 5.02
C SER A 192 -9.11 -19.31 3.66
N ASP A 193 -8.61 -19.93 2.59
CA ASP A 193 -9.19 -19.97 1.24
C ASP A 193 -9.62 -18.60 0.68
N GLY A 194 -8.78 -17.58 0.82
CA GLY A 194 -9.09 -16.23 0.32
C GLY A 194 -10.25 -15.52 1.03
N ARG A 195 -10.81 -16.10 2.10
CA ARG A 195 -11.95 -15.53 2.84
C ARG A 195 -11.54 -14.35 3.73
N GLY A 196 -10.24 -14.07 3.87
CA GLY A 196 -9.71 -13.03 4.72
C GLY A 196 -9.62 -13.42 6.20
N ILE A 197 -9.06 -12.52 7.02
CA ILE A 197 -8.76 -12.75 8.43
C ILE A 197 -9.58 -11.80 9.29
N THR A 198 -10.17 -12.29 10.38
CA THR A 198 -10.94 -11.47 11.33
C THR A 198 -10.10 -10.29 11.82
N ALA A 199 -10.65 -9.09 11.70
CA ALA A 199 -9.96 -7.82 11.98
C ALA A 199 -9.61 -7.55 13.47
N ARG A 200 -9.87 -8.50 14.39
CA ARG A 200 -9.73 -8.34 15.85
C ARG A 200 -8.30 -8.09 16.35
N THR A 201 -7.27 -8.42 15.57
CA THR A 201 -5.85 -8.34 15.99
C THR A 201 -5.07 -7.41 15.08
N MET A 202 -5.41 -6.12 15.06
CA MET A 202 -4.79 -5.16 14.14
C MET A 202 -4.51 -3.82 14.80
N ASN A 203 -3.56 -3.10 14.22
CA ASN A 203 -3.32 -1.71 14.55
C ASN A 203 -4.47 -0.86 13.98
N VAL A 204 -5.39 -0.44 14.86
CA VAL A 204 -6.56 0.39 14.50
C VAL A 204 -6.12 1.69 13.82
N MET A 205 -4.93 2.20 14.11
CA MET A 205 -4.42 3.45 13.55
C MET A 205 -4.09 3.36 12.06
N THR A 206 -3.78 2.16 11.55
CA THR A 206 -3.33 1.96 10.15
C THR A 206 -4.35 1.20 9.30
N ALA A 207 -5.43 0.70 9.91
CA ALA A 207 -6.50 -0.01 9.24
C ALA A 207 -7.39 0.92 8.37
N PRO A 208 -7.97 0.43 7.25
CA PRO A 208 -8.99 1.16 6.50
C PRO A 208 -10.18 1.58 7.38
N SER A 209 -10.77 2.76 7.12
CA SER A 209 -11.89 3.25 7.94
C SER A 209 -13.09 2.30 7.99
N ASP A 210 -13.38 1.58 6.90
CA ASP A 210 -14.48 0.61 6.85
C ASP A 210 -14.27 -0.59 7.78
N ILE A 211 -13.01 -0.96 8.02
CA ILE A 211 -12.62 -2.02 8.97
C ILE A 211 -12.76 -1.50 10.40
N ILE A 212 -12.30 -0.27 10.66
CA ILE A 212 -12.41 0.38 11.98
C ILE A 212 -13.87 0.56 12.39
N ALA A 213 -14.72 0.97 11.45
CA ALA A 213 -16.15 1.16 11.67
C ALA A 213 -16.94 -0.14 11.83
N GLY A 214 -16.29 -1.32 11.74
CA GLY A 214 -16.95 -2.63 11.82
C GLY A 214 -17.80 -2.99 10.61
N ALA A 215 -17.88 -2.13 9.59
CA ALA A 215 -18.64 -2.38 8.37
C ALA A 215 -18.06 -3.55 7.54
N VAL A 216 -16.76 -3.83 7.71
CA VAL A 216 -16.09 -4.98 7.11
C VAL A 216 -15.40 -5.79 8.21
N PRO A 217 -15.81 -7.06 8.45
CA PRO A 217 -15.26 -7.85 9.55
C PRO A 217 -13.94 -8.54 9.22
N LYS A 218 -13.57 -8.62 7.93
CA LYS A 218 -12.43 -9.41 7.45
C LYS A 218 -11.43 -8.57 6.65
N TRP A 219 -10.17 -8.68 7.04
CA TRP A 219 -9.02 -8.16 6.31
C TRP A 219 -8.69 -9.07 5.11
N GLN A 220 -8.36 -8.48 3.97
CA GLN A 220 -7.95 -9.17 2.75
C GLN A 220 -6.73 -8.49 2.11
N ALA A 221 -6.15 -9.09 1.07
CA ALA A 221 -5.01 -8.53 0.32
C ALA A 221 -5.23 -7.08 -0.15
N ARG A 222 -6.45 -6.70 -0.50
CA ARG A 222 -6.82 -5.32 -0.86
C ARG A 222 -6.70 -4.30 0.28
N ASP A 223 -6.68 -4.76 1.52
CA ASP A 223 -6.50 -3.94 2.72
C ASP A 223 -5.00 -3.74 3.03
N ASP A 224 -4.13 -4.69 2.67
CA ASP A 224 -2.68 -4.45 2.59
C ASP A 224 -2.36 -3.44 1.45
N VAL A 225 -3.05 -3.54 0.31
CA VAL A 225 -2.95 -2.55 -0.79
C VAL A 225 -3.35 -1.14 -0.32
N TYR A 226 -4.35 -1.01 0.55
CA TYR A 226 -4.71 0.26 1.15
C TYR A 226 -3.53 0.89 1.90
N GLN A 227 -2.84 0.07 2.71
CA GLN A 227 -1.67 0.51 3.47
C GLN A 227 -0.52 0.90 2.53
N VAL A 228 -0.28 0.17 1.44
CA VAL A 228 0.68 0.59 0.41
C VAL A 228 0.30 1.93 -0.22
N GLY A 229 -1.00 2.18 -0.47
CA GLY A 229 -1.49 3.48 -0.94
C GLY A 229 -1.15 4.64 0.00
N GLN A 230 -1.20 4.40 1.31
CA GLN A 230 -0.76 5.36 2.33
C GLN A 230 0.75 5.61 2.25
N LEU A 231 1.55 4.54 2.16
CA LEU A 231 3.00 4.64 2.02
C LEU A 231 3.41 5.45 0.79
N ILE A 232 2.79 5.22 -0.37
CA ILE A 232 3.07 5.99 -1.60
C ILE A 232 2.85 7.49 -1.36
N GLY A 233 1.71 7.87 -0.78
CA GLY A 233 1.41 9.28 -0.54
C GLY A 233 2.33 9.92 0.51
N MET A 234 2.66 9.19 1.58
CA MET A 234 3.62 9.64 2.60
C MET A 234 5.02 9.85 2.03
N LEU A 235 5.49 8.95 1.17
CA LEU A 235 6.77 9.10 0.46
C LEU A 235 6.80 10.33 -0.45
N LEU A 236 5.71 10.60 -1.17
CA LEU A 236 5.61 11.77 -2.06
C LEU A 236 5.56 13.09 -1.29
N VAL A 237 4.91 13.11 -0.13
CA VAL A 237 4.83 14.29 0.74
C VAL A 237 6.12 14.49 1.54
N GLY A 238 6.78 13.39 1.94
CA GLY A 238 7.90 13.42 2.87
C GLY A 238 7.48 13.49 4.34
N ASP A 239 6.23 13.16 4.65
CA ASP A 239 5.68 13.19 6.02
C ASP A 239 4.83 11.94 6.29
N THR A 240 5.02 11.35 7.47
CA THR A 240 4.30 10.15 7.95
C THR A 240 3.31 10.43 9.07
N ARG A 241 3.26 11.68 9.59
CA ARG A 241 2.43 12.04 10.75
C ARG A 241 0.94 11.99 10.45
N GLU A 242 0.57 12.33 9.22
CA GLU A 242 -0.83 12.37 8.81
C GLU A 242 -1.16 11.32 7.76
N ARG A 243 -2.35 10.74 7.91
CA ARG A 243 -2.93 9.83 6.93
C ARG A 243 -3.33 10.60 5.67
N ILE A 244 -2.94 10.09 4.52
CA ILE A 244 -3.35 10.61 3.22
C ILE A 244 -4.85 10.39 3.06
N ARG A 245 -5.58 11.50 2.83
CA ARG A 245 -7.02 11.51 2.56
C ARG A 245 -7.27 11.59 1.07
N THR A 246 -8.38 11.02 0.60
CA THR A 246 -8.76 11.03 -0.83
C THR A 246 -8.80 12.43 -1.44
N HIS A 247 -9.31 13.43 -0.72
CA HIS A 247 -9.36 14.82 -1.20
C HIS A 247 -7.98 15.49 -1.31
N ALA A 248 -6.96 14.98 -0.60
CA ALA A 248 -5.61 15.49 -0.64
C ALA A 248 -4.80 14.95 -1.83
N VAL A 249 -5.24 13.83 -2.43
CA VAL A 249 -4.53 13.16 -3.54
C VAL A 249 -4.26 14.09 -4.72
N ARG A 250 -5.21 14.96 -5.06
CA ARG A 250 -5.05 15.95 -6.15
C ARG A 250 -3.83 16.87 -6.00
N ARG A 251 -3.39 17.10 -4.75
CA ARG A 251 -2.25 17.97 -4.40
C ARG A 251 -0.93 17.23 -4.28
N LEU A 252 -0.89 15.91 -4.43
CA LEU A 252 0.36 15.16 -4.38
C LEU A 252 1.31 15.61 -5.51
N PRO A 253 2.61 15.75 -5.23
CA PRO A 253 3.61 16.19 -6.21
C PRO A 253 4.00 15.05 -7.16
N CYS A 254 3.04 14.55 -7.94
CA CYS A 254 3.20 13.46 -8.89
C CYS A 254 2.25 13.56 -10.08
N SER A 255 2.46 12.70 -11.06
CA SER A 255 1.64 12.55 -12.24
C SER A 255 0.20 12.17 -11.91
N ASP A 256 -0.73 12.53 -12.79
CA ASP A 256 -2.15 12.14 -12.69
C ASP A 256 -2.32 10.62 -12.63
N HIS A 257 -1.41 9.86 -13.28
CA HIS A 257 -1.42 8.41 -13.21
C HIS A 257 -1.14 7.90 -11.77
N LEU A 258 -0.10 8.41 -11.10
CA LEU A 258 0.18 7.98 -9.74
C LEU A 258 -0.90 8.46 -8.76
N LYS A 259 -1.47 9.65 -8.99
CA LYS A 259 -2.65 10.11 -8.22
C LYS A 259 -3.83 9.16 -8.36
N GLU A 260 -4.13 8.69 -9.57
CA GLU A 260 -5.19 7.71 -9.81
C GLU A 260 -4.94 6.40 -9.05
N ILE A 261 -3.71 5.89 -9.08
CA ILE A 261 -3.29 4.70 -8.30
C ILE A 261 -3.50 4.92 -6.81
N VAL A 262 -2.95 6.00 -6.24
CA VAL A 262 -3.07 6.30 -4.80
C VAL A 262 -4.54 6.43 -4.42
N HIS A 263 -5.32 7.17 -5.20
CA HIS A 263 -6.75 7.36 -4.94
C HIS A 263 -7.50 6.03 -4.95
N ARG A 264 -7.21 5.13 -5.91
CA ARG A 264 -7.82 3.80 -5.98
C ARG A 264 -7.44 2.94 -4.77
N CYS A 265 -6.20 3.00 -4.30
CA CYS A 265 -5.75 2.27 -3.11
C CYS A 265 -6.44 2.76 -1.82
N ILE A 266 -6.48 4.08 -1.57
CA ILE A 266 -6.99 4.63 -0.31
C ILE A 266 -8.49 4.95 -0.34
N GLY A 267 -9.12 4.81 -1.50
CA GLY A 267 -10.53 5.10 -1.70
C GLY A 267 -11.44 3.95 -1.28
N GLU A 268 -12.57 3.89 -1.98
CA GLU A 268 -13.62 2.91 -1.74
C GLU A 268 -13.13 1.47 -1.86
N ARG A 269 -13.34 0.66 -0.82
CA ARG A 269 -12.77 -0.69 -0.71
C ARG A 269 -13.07 -1.62 -1.89
N ARG A 270 -14.27 -1.54 -2.47
CA ARG A 270 -14.66 -2.38 -3.62
C ARG A 270 -13.93 -2.04 -4.91
N LYS A 271 -13.31 -0.85 -5.00
CA LYS A 271 -12.60 -0.36 -6.18
C LYS A 271 -11.08 -0.52 -6.10
N ARG A 272 -10.54 -0.86 -4.92
CA ARG A 272 -9.10 -1.10 -4.72
C ARG A 272 -8.59 -2.21 -5.63
N TYR A 273 -7.28 -2.19 -5.90
CA TYR A 273 -6.60 -3.37 -6.47
C TYR A 273 -6.76 -4.54 -5.50
N GLN A 274 -6.97 -5.74 -6.06
CA GLN A 274 -7.28 -6.95 -5.30
C GLN A 274 -6.05 -7.58 -4.68
N SER A 275 -4.88 -7.36 -5.28
CA SER A 275 -3.60 -7.95 -4.86
C SER A 275 -2.43 -7.00 -5.09
N ALA A 276 -1.25 -7.39 -4.59
CA ALA A 276 -0.01 -6.68 -4.84
C ALA A 276 0.41 -6.77 -6.31
N ASP A 277 0.16 -7.92 -6.96
CA ASP A 277 0.46 -8.14 -8.37
C ASP A 277 -0.36 -7.20 -9.28
N GLU A 278 -1.65 -6.98 -8.97
CA GLU A 278 -2.48 -6.02 -9.71
C GLU A 278 -1.98 -4.58 -9.53
N LEU A 279 -1.53 -4.21 -8.32
CA LEU A 279 -0.96 -2.89 -8.06
C LEU A 279 0.41 -2.71 -8.74
N ILE A 280 1.27 -3.74 -8.77
CA ILE A 280 2.53 -3.72 -9.55
C ILE A 280 2.22 -3.49 -11.03
N HIS A 281 1.23 -4.20 -11.57
CA HIS A 281 0.83 -4.04 -12.96
C HIS A 281 0.41 -2.59 -13.26
N ALA A 282 -0.42 -1.99 -12.40
CA ALA A 282 -0.82 -0.59 -12.56
C ALA A 282 0.35 0.40 -12.41
N LEU A 283 1.30 0.15 -11.51
CA LEU A 283 2.48 1.01 -11.35
C LEU A 283 3.39 0.99 -12.57
N ARG A 284 3.49 -0.16 -13.26
CA ARG A 284 4.35 -0.35 -14.43
C ARG A 284 3.67 0.05 -15.74
N ASN A 285 2.36 -0.17 -15.85
CA ASN A 285 1.62 -0.03 -17.09
C ASN A 285 0.53 1.03 -16.94
N PRO A 286 0.71 2.24 -17.51
CA PRO A 286 -0.38 3.20 -17.56
C PRO A 286 -1.56 2.64 -18.36
N PRO A 287 -2.81 2.87 -17.90
CA PRO A 287 -3.98 2.41 -18.63
C PRO A 287 -3.99 3.01 -20.04
N ALA A 288 -4.37 2.19 -21.02
CA ALA A 288 -4.45 2.63 -22.41
C ALA A 288 -5.36 3.88 -22.52
N PRO A 289 -5.00 4.85 -23.36
CA PRO A 289 -5.85 6.01 -23.58
C PRO A 289 -7.22 5.55 -24.09
N LEU A 290 -8.28 6.12 -23.53
CA LEU A 290 -9.65 5.82 -23.93
C LEU A 290 -9.82 6.13 -25.41
N ARG A 291 -10.23 5.12 -26.19
CA ARG A 291 -10.44 5.27 -27.63
C ARG A 291 -11.57 6.25 -27.89
N VAL A 292 -11.28 7.29 -28.68
CA VAL A 292 -12.31 8.18 -29.21
C VAL A 292 -13.07 7.40 -30.28
N GLY A 293 -14.29 6.99 -29.98
CA GLY A 293 -15.10 6.17 -30.88
C GLY A 293 -15.84 7.02 -31.91
N ALA A 294 -15.93 6.54 -33.16
CA ALA A 294 -16.91 7.04 -34.10
C ALA A 294 -18.28 6.43 -33.77
N LEU A 295 -19.25 7.28 -33.45
CA LEU A 295 -20.62 6.89 -33.17
C LEU A 295 -21.52 7.50 -34.24
N ARG A 296 -22.36 6.69 -34.89
CA ARG A 296 -23.27 7.17 -35.96
C ARG A 296 -24.62 7.65 -35.44
N SER A 297 -25.05 7.16 -34.28
CA SER A 297 -26.32 7.51 -33.64
C SER A 297 -26.24 7.32 -32.12
N LEU A 298 -27.10 8.03 -31.39
CA LEU A 298 -27.26 7.89 -29.93
C LEU A 298 -28.38 6.91 -29.53
N ARG A 299 -29.13 6.36 -30.49
CA ARG A 299 -30.24 5.44 -30.22
C ARG A 299 -29.76 4.15 -29.56
N GLY A 300 -30.37 3.79 -28.42
CA GLY A 300 -30.04 2.59 -27.64
C GLY A 300 -28.73 2.68 -26.86
N VAL A 301 -28.04 3.82 -26.90
CA VAL A 301 -26.72 3.99 -26.27
C VAL A 301 -26.87 4.30 -24.79
N HIS A 302 -26.11 3.60 -23.95
CA HIS A 302 -26.04 3.87 -22.52
C HIS A 302 -24.95 4.89 -22.24
N LEU A 303 -25.36 6.12 -21.92
CA LEU A 303 -24.51 7.30 -21.94
C LEU A 303 -24.28 7.87 -20.54
N ALA A 304 -23.06 8.30 -20.24
CA ALA A 304 -22.75 9.12 -19.05
C ALA A 304 -21.94 10.36 -19.42
N PHE A 305 -22.05 11.44 -18.64
CA PHE A 305 -21.32 12.69 -18.85
C PHE A 305 -20.19 12.90 -17.84
N THR A 306 -19.04 13.38 -18.31
CA THR A 306 -17.87 13.77 -17.50
C THR A 306 -17.26 15.11 -17.96
N GLY A 307 -16.47 15.76 -17.11
CA GLY A 307 -15.85 17.07 -17.40
C GLY A 307 -16.79 18.27 -17.25
N ILE A 308 -16.35 19.46 -17.67
CA ILE A 308 -17.18 20.68 -17.72
C ILE A 308 -17.79 20.75 -19.12
N LEU A 309 -19.12 20.65 -19.20
CA LEU A 309 -19.86 20.75 -20.46
C LEU A 309 -20.05 22.23 -20.84
N SER A 310 -20.18 22.51 -22.13
CA SER A 310 -20.51 23.85 -22.65
C SER A 310 -21.95 24.27 -22.35
N ARG A 311 -22.85 23.30 -22.11
CA ARG A 311 -24.23 23.53 -21.69
C ARG A 311 -24.55 22.85 -20.35
N PRO A 312 -25.59 23.27 -19.62
CA PRO A 312 -26.02 22.61 -18.39
C PRO A 312 -26.24 21.10 -18.60
N ARG A 313 -25.76 20.29 -17.65
CA ARG A 313 -25.89 18.82 -17.70
C ARG A 313 -27.33 18.35 -17.87
N ALA A 314 -28.30 19.05 -17.26
CA ALA A 314 -29.72 18.74 -17.40
C ALA A 314 -30.20 18.90 -18.85
N GLU A 315 -29.72 19.93 -19.56
CA GLU A 315 -30.05 20.15 -20.96
C GLU A 315 -29.41 19.07 -21.85
N ALA A 316 -28.13 18.80 -21.66
CA ALA A 316 -27.42 17.74 -22.39
C ALA A 316 -28.08 16.36 -22.17
N ALA A 317 -28.54 16.05 -20.95
CA ALA A 317 -29.25 14.81 -20.65
C ALA A 317 -30.61 14.73 -21.36
N ARG A 318 -31.41 15.81 -21.37
CA ARG A 318 -32.68 15.86 -22.12
C ARG A 318 -32.45 15.69 -23.62
N ALA A 319 -31.44 16.35 -24.16
CA ALA A 319 -31.05 16.24 -25.56
C ALA A 319 -30.66 14.79 -25.93
N ALA A 320 -29.83 14.14 -25.11
CA ALA A 320 -29.43 12.75 -25.32
C ALA A 320 -30.64 11.79 -25.29
N ARG A 321 -31.56 11.95 -24.33
CA ARG A 321 -32.78 11.12 -24.24
C ARG A 321 -33.69 11.28 -25.46
N ARG A 322 -33.88 12.51 -25.96
CA ARG A 322 -34.62 12.75 -27.20
C ARG A 322 -33.96 12.10 -28.42
N ALA A 323 -32.63 11.99 -28.43
CA ALA A 323 -31.89 11.28 -29.47
C ALA A 323 -31.88 9.74 -29.27
N GLY A 324 -32.64 9.22 -28.31
CA GLY A 324 -32.79 7.79 -28.05
C GLY A 324 -31.74 7.16 -27.14
N ALA A 325 -30.92 7.96 -26.43
CA ALA A 325 -29.95 7.44 -25.48
C ALA A 325 -30.53 7.24 -24.07
N ILE A 326 -29.97 6.28 -23.33
CA ILE A 326 -30.27 6.02 -21.93
C ILE A 326 -29.18 6.69 -21.08
N VAL A 327 -29.53 7.77 -20.38
CA VAL A 327 -28.58 8.60 -19.63
C VAL A 327 -28.44 8.13 -18.18
N HIS A 328 -27.21 7.82 -17.77
CA HIS A 328 -26.85 7.40 -16.41
C HIS A 328 -26.19 8.54 -15.62
N GLY A 329 -26.34 8.52 -14.29
CA GLY A 329 -25.69 9.49 -13.39
C GLY A 329 -24.16 9.40 -13.39
N GLY A 330 -23.62 8.21 -13.66
CA GLY A 330 -22.19 7.96 -13.80
C GLY A 330 -21.90 6.66 -14.57
N PRO A 331 -20.62 6.39 -14.87
CA PRO A 331 -20.20 5.17 -15.55
C PRO A 331 -20.52 3.92 -14.73
N SER A 332 -20.95 2.86 -15.41
CA SER A 332 -21.25 1.55 -14.84
C SER A 332 -21.01 0.44 -15.89
N MET A 333 -21.18 -0.83 -15.52
CA MET A 333 -21.14 -1.96 -16.48
C MET A 333 -22.17 -1.84 -17.60
N ARG A 334 -23.21 -1.01 -17.45
CA ARG A 334 -24.19 -0.76 -18.51
C ARG A 334 -23.73 0.33 -19.48
N THR A 335 -22.79 1.18 -19.10
CA THR A 335 -22.39 2.36 -19.88
C THR A 335 -21.57 1.93 -21.10
N THR A 336 -22.00 2.33 -22.29
CA THR A 336 -21.31 2.04 -23.57
C THR A 336 -20.62 3.27 -24.15
N VAL A 337 -21.07 4.48 -23.80
CA VAL A 337 -20.49 5.75 -24.26
C VAL A 337 -20.34 6.74 -23.11
N VAL A 338 -19.23 7.47 -23.11
CA VAL A 338 -19.03 8.61 -22.22
C VAL A 338 -18.76 9.88 -23.00
N VAL A 339 -19.59 10.90 -22.76
CA VAL A 339 -19.39 12.24 -23.31
C VAL A 339 -18.46 13.03 -22.41
N ARG A 340 -17.32 13.44 -22.97
CA ARG A 340 -16.28 14.21 -22.27
C ARG A 340 -16.33 15.68 -22.68
N GLY A 341 -16.66 16.54 -21.71
CA GLY A 341 -16.44 17.98 -21.79
C GLY A 341 -15.00 18.38 -21.46
N ARG A 342 -14.77 19.68 -21.23
CA ARG A 342 -13.44 20.20 -20.87
C ARG A 342 -12.92 19.57 -19.56
N PRO A 343 -11.61 19.30 -19.44
CA PRO A 343 -11.02 18.83 -18.18
C PRO A 343 -11.25 19.82 -17.04
N ASN A 344 -11.38 19.33 -15.81
CA ASN A 344 -11.42 20.17 -14.62
C ASN A 344 -10.16 19.87 -13.79
N ALA A 345 -9.24 20.84 -13.70
CA ALA A 345 -7.97 20.69 -12.98
C ALA A 345 -8.13 20.45 -11.47
N GLN A 346 -9.31 20.76 -10.89
CA GLN A 346 -9.59 20.53 -9.46
C GLN A 346 -10.10 19.12 -9.14
N GLN A 347 -10.14 18.22 -10.12
CA GLN A 347 -10.62 16.84 -9.98
C GLN A 347 -9.75 15.98 -9.04
N ALA A 348 -10.33 14.87 -8.58
CA ALA A 348 -9.80 14.04 -7.49
C ALA A 348 -8.35 13.55 -7.69
N ALA A 349 -7.92 13.29 -8.93
CA ALA A 349 -6.56 12.86 -9.25
C ALA A 349 -5.89 13.72 -10.34
N GLY A 350 -6.27 15.00 -10.47
CA GLY A 350 -5.68 15.94 -11.43
C GLY A 350 -6.53 16.16 -12.68
N LYS A 351 -5.95 16.75 -13.73
CA LYS A 351 -6.66 17.29 -14.90
C LYS A 351 -7.35 16.18 -15.71
N ASP A 352 -6.71 15.01 -15.83
CA ASP A 352 -7.18 13.89 -16.66
C ASP A 352 -7.76 12.71 -15.86
N ALA A 353 -7.95 12.88 -14.54
CA ALA A 353 -8.37 11.81 -13.63
C ALA A 353 -9.46 12.25 -12.63
N GLY A 354 -10.63 12.63 -13.16
CA GLY A 354 -11.86 12.73 -12.37
C GLY A 354 -12.43 11.36 -12.00
N LEU A 355 -13.21 11.29 -10.91
CA LEU A 355 -13.83 10.05 -10.40
C LEU A 355 -14.52 9.22 -11.48
N LYS A 356 -15.23 9.86 -12.42
CA LYS A 356 -15.88 9.19 -13.55
C LYS A 356 -14.88 8.67 -14.58
N LEU A 357 -13.81 9.41 -14.88
CA LEU A 357 -12.77 8.97 -15.82
C LEU A 357 -11.98 7.78 -15.27
N MET A 358 -11.66 7.80 -13.98
CA MET A 358 -11.03 6.65 -13.31
C MET A 358 -11.93 5.41 -13.34
N GLU A 359 -13.23 5.58 -13.09
CA GLU A 359 -14.18 4.46 -13.17
C GLU A 359 -14.26 3.89 -14.60
N ILE A 360 -14.20 4.74 -15.63
CA ILE A 360 -14.20 4.30 -17.03
C ILE A 360 -12.94 3.50 -17.35
N LYS A 361 -11.75 3.99 -16.96
CA LYS A 361 -10.48 3.28 -17.13
C LYS A 361 -10.52 1.92 -16.45
N ARG A 362 -11.01 1.86 -15.21
CA ARG A 362 -11.18 0.62 -14.44
C ARG A 362 -12.15 -0.37 -15.11
N LEU A 363 -13.24 0.12 -15.71
CA LEU A 363 -14.17 -0.74 -16.46
C LEU A 363 -13.51 -1.26 -17.75
N ALA A 364 -12.77 -0.40 -18.46
CA ALA A 364 -12.02 -0.79 -19.67
C ALA A 364 -10.94 -1.84 -19.38
N GLU A 365 -10.23 -1.74 -18.26
CA GLU A 365 -9.27 -2.76 -17.78
C GLU A 365 -9.93 -4.13 -17.57
N LYS A 366 -11.24 -4.17 -17.26
CA LYS A 366 -12.02 -5.40 -17.13
C LYS A 366 -12.60 -5.91 -18.45
N GLY A 367 -12.14 -5.37 -19.58
CA GLY A 367 -12.62 -5.73 -20.92
C GLY A 367 -13.94 -5.08 -21.31
N HIS A 368 -14.45 -4.12 -20.52
CA HIS A 368 -15.70 -3.44 -20.86
C HIS A 368 -15.45 -2.33 -21.90
N GLU A 369 -16.03 -2.47 -23.09
CA GLU A 369 -15.82 -1.52 -24.18
C GLU A 369 -16.61 -0.22 -23.92
N ILE A 370 -15.89 0.87 -23.60
CA ILE A 370 -16.47 2.21 -23.45
C ILE A 370 -15.87 3.15 -24.49
N LYS A 371 -16.73 3.73 -25.33
CA LYS A 371 -16.30 4.74 -26.31
C LYS A 371 -16.33 6.13 -25.70
N LEU A 372 -15.24 6.88 -25.88
CA LEU A 372 -15.20 8.29 -25.53
C LEU A 372 -15.78 9.13 -26.68
N LEU A 373 -16.73 10.01 -26.38
CA LEU A 373 -17.33 10.94 -27.34
C LEU A 373 -17.01 12.37 -26.91
N ASP A 374 -16.41 13.16 -27.78
CA ASP A 374 -16.21 14.58 -27.51
C ASP A 374 -17.55 15.34 -27.54
N GLU A 375 -17.64 16.40 -26.75
CA GLU A 375 -18.87 17.19 -26.64
C GLU A 375 -19.32 17.78 -27.99
N ARG A 376 -18.39 18.18 -28.87
CA ARG A 376 -18.76 18.73 -30.19
C ARG A 376 -19.42 17.69 -31.08
N ARG A 377 -18.92 16.45 -31.11
CA ARG A 377 -19.56 15.33 -31.82
C ARG A 377 -20.88 14.94 -31.19
N PHE A 378 -20.98 14.94 -29.86
CA PHE A 378 -22.24 14.71 -29.16
C PHE A 378 -23.35 15.65 -29.65
N TRP A 379 -23.09 16.96 -29.70
CA TRP A 379 -24.08 17.93 -30.15
C TRP A 379 -24.46 17.76 -31.64
N ARG A 380 -23.51 17.35 -32.50
CA ARG A 380 -23.80 17.00 -33.90
C ARG A 380 -24.76 15.83 -34.04
N LEU A 381 -24.58 14.77 -33.25
CA LEU A 381 -25.46 13.60 -33.27
C LEU A 381 -26.87 13.93 -32.77
N VAL A 382 -26.98 14.75 -31.72
CA VAL A 382 -28.27 15.26 -31.25
C VAL A 382 -28.97 16.07 -32.33
N ALA A 383 -28.26 16.99 -32.99
CA ALA A 383 -28.83 17.85 -34.03
C ALA A 383 -29.29 17.05 -35.26
N GLY A 384 -28.48 16.09 -35.73
CA GLY A 384 -28.82 15.24 -36.88
C GLY A 384 -30.00 14.29 -36.65
N THR A 385 -30.45 14.12 -35.40
CA THR A 385 -31.65 13.33 -35.07
C THR A 385 -32.92 14.16 -35.21
N ARG A 386 -32.85 15.50 -35.08
CA ARG A 386 -34.00 16.39 -35.30
C ARG A 386 -34.45 16.42 -36.75
N VAL A 387 -33.50 16.41 -37.69
CA VAL A 387 -33.79 16.51 -39.13
C VAL A 387 -34.55 15.29 -39.66
N ARG A 388 -34.26 14.09 -39.14
CA ARG A 388 -34.91 12.84 -39.59
C ARG A 388 -36.32 12.61 -39.04
N HIS A 389 -36.74 13.36 -38.02
CA HIS A 389 -38.09 13.26 -37.45
C HIS A 389 -39.06 14.30 -38.03
N THR A 390 -38.57 15.23 -38.86
CA THR A 390 -39.38 16.23 -39.57
C THR A 390 -39.68 15.84 -41.02
N GLU A 391 -39.12 14.72 -41.52
CA GLU A 391 -39.29 14.22 -42.90
C GLU A 391 -40.15 12.94 -42.97
N SER A 392 -40.83 12.58 -41.89
CA SER A 392 -41.75 11.45 -41.77
C SER A 392 -43.00 11.93 -41.05
#